data_AF-A0A2U2X0F2-F1
#
_entry.id   AF-A0A2U2X0F2-F1
#
_cell.length_a   1.000
_cell.length_b   1.000
_cell.length_c   1.000
_cell.angle_alpha   90.00
_cell.angle_beta   90.00
_cell.angle_gamma   90.00
#
_symmetry.space_group_name_H-M   'P 1'
#
loop_
_entity.id
_entity.type
_entity.pdbx_description
1 polymer ?
#
loop_
_entity_poly.entity_id
_entity_poly.type
_entity_poly.pdbx_seq_one_letter_code
_entity_poly.pdbx_strand_id
1 'polypeptide(L)'
;MKVENTKAQMRKGILEYCVLSILSNKECYPSEIIEHLKEAELIVVEGTLYPLLTRLKNAELLDYRWEESSAGPPRKYYELTKPGVEFLTELKLTWGVLSNAVNQLENKSL
;
A
#
# COMPACT_ATOMS: atom_id res chain seq x y z
N MET A 1 24.78 12.48 1.12
CA MET A 1 23.73 11.54 0.68
C MET A 1 24.00 10.19 1.32
N LYS A 2 23.26 9.78 2.36
CA LYS A 2 23.47 8.44 2.96
C LYS A 2 22.88 7.40 2.00
N VAL A 3 23.74 6.73 1.24
CA VAL A 3 23.41 5.72 0.23
C VAL A 3 22.53 4.59 0.82
N GLU A 4 22.63 4.32 2.12
CA GLU A 4 21.76 3.39 2.84
C GLU A 4 20.25 3.75 2.82
N ASN A 5 19.87 4.95 2.36
CA ASN A 5 18.48 5.41 2.42
C ASN A 5 17.71 5.25 1.09
N THR A 6 18.36 5.14 -0.08
CA THR A 6 17.64 5.17 -1.36
C THR A 6 16.67 4.00 -1.53
N LYS A 7 17.11 2.76 -1.25
CA LYS A 7 16.25 1.57 -1.32
C LYS A 7 15.03 1.68 -0.39
N ALA A 8 15.23 2.23 0.80
CA ALA A 8 14.15 2.44 1.76
C ALA A 8 13.17 3.52 1.29
N GLN A 9 13.66 4.62 0.71
CA GLN A 9 12.80 5.67 0.15
C GLN A 9 11.98 5.18 -1.04
N MET A 10 12.56 4.37 -1.93
CA MET A 10 11.82 3.77 -3.04
C MET A 10 10.64 2.93 -2.53
N ARG A 11 10.88 2.04 -1.55
CA ARG A 11 9.80 1.23 -0.94
C ARG A 11 8.76 2.08 -0.23
N LYS A 12 9.19 3.09 0.54
CA LYS A 12 8.27 4.02 1.21
C LYS A 12 7.40 4.80 0.21
N GLY A 13 7.98 5.23 -0.90
CA GLY A 13 7.29 5.99 -1.93
C GLY A 13 6.16 5.21 -2.61
N ILE A 14 6.28 3.89 -2.72
CA ILE A 14 5.25 3.03 -3.34
C ILE A 14 4.30 2.38 -2.33
N LEU A 15 4.60 2.44 -1.04
CA LEU A 15 3.87 1.66 -0.02
C LEU A 15 2.38 1.98 -0.01
N GLU A 16 2.02 3.25 -0.17
CA GLU A 16 0.63 3.68 -0.26
C GLU A 16 -0.11 3.02 -1.42
N TYR A 17 0.49 3.05 -2.62
CA TYR A 17 -0.04 2.38 -3.79
C TYR A 17 -0.19 0.87 -3.57
N CYS A 18 0.79 0.22 -2.93
CA CYS A 18 0.73 -1.21 -2.62
C CYS A 18 -0.43 -1.55 -1.66
N VAL A 19 -0.62 -0.77 -0.59
CA VAL A 19 -1.71 -0.99 0.37
C VAL A 19 -3.08 -0.80 -0.29
N LEU A 20 -3.28 0.27 -1.07
CA LEU A 20 -4.52 0.49 -1.81
C LEU A 20 -4.77 -0.62 -2.84
N SER A 21 -3.71 -1.11 -3.50
CA SER A 21 -3.81 -2.23 -4.45
C SER A 21 -4.25 -3.53 -3.78
N ILE A 22 -3.74 -3.84 -2.58
CA ILE A 22 -4.18 -5.02 -1.80
C ILE A 22 -5.68 -4.90 -1.49
N LEU A 23 -6.09 -3.74 -0.98
CA LEU A 23 -7.47 -3.47 -0.56
C LEU A 23 -8.47 -3.35 -1.73
N SER A 24 -7.98 -3.25 -2.97
CA SER A 24 -8.84 -3.28 -4.17
C SER A 24 -9.36 -4.67 -4.52
N ASN A 25 -8.73 -5.73 -4.02
CA ASN A 25 -9.17 -7.10 -4.28
C ASN A 25 -10.18 -7.59 -3.23
N LYS A 26 -9.93 -7.26 -1.96
CA LYS A 26 -10.79 -7.61 -0.82
C LYS A 26 -10.48 -6.71 0.37
N GLU A 27 -11.44 -6.60 1.27
CA GLU A 27 -11.21 -5.99 2.59
C GLU A 27 -10.20 -6.82 3.39
N CYS A 28 -9.31 -6.16 4.12
CA CYS A 28 -8.27 -6.82 4.92
C CYS A 28 -8.11 -6.14 6.27
N TYR A 29 -7.78 -6.91 7.31
CA TYR A 29 -7.27 -6.34 8.56
C TYR A 29 -5.75 -6.13 8.49
N PRO A 30 -5.15 -5.28 9.36
CA PRO A 30 -3.76 -4.86 9.23
C PRO A 30 -2.73 -6.00 9.11
N SER A 31 -2.90 -7.11 9.83
CA SER A 31 -1.95 -8.22 9.73
C SER A 31 -2.01 -8.94 8.38
N GLU A 32 -3.18 -9.07 7.75
CA GLU A 32 -3.29 -9.61 6.38
C GLU A 32 -2.62 -8.68 5.37
N ILE A 33 -2.74 -7.37 5.55
CA ILE A 33 -2.04 -6.39 4.70
C ILE A 33 -0.52 -6.57 4.84
N ILE A 34 0.00 -6.74 6.07
CA ILE A 34 1.42 -7.01 6.30
C ILE A 34 1.86 -8.33 5.64
N GLU A 35 1.03 -9.37 5.74
CA GLU A 35 1.30 -10.68 5.12
C GLU A 35 1.39 -10.57 3.60
N HIS A 36 0.41 -9.95 2.94
CA HIS A 36 0.44 -9.72 1.50
C HIS A 36 1.62 -8.85 1.04
N LEU A 37 1.98 -7.81 1.81
CA LEU A 37 3.18 -7.02 1.53
C LEU A 37 4.45 -7.86 1.66
N LYS A 38 4.53 -8.73 2.67
CA LYS A 38 5.67 -9.62 2.90
C LYS A 38 5.82 -10.67 1.78
N GLU A 39 4.72 -11.24 1.30
CA GLU A 39 4.71 -12.14 0.14
C GLU A 39 5.29 -11.48 -1.12
N ALA A 40 5.07 -10.17 -1.28
CA ALA A 40 5.66 -9.35 -2.33
C ALA A 40 7.06 -8.79 -1.99
N GLU A 41 7.75 -9.34 -0.98
CA GLU A 41 9.06 -8.92 -0.50
C GLU A 41 9.13 -7.47 0.01
N LEU A 42 7.99 -6.86 0.36
CA LEU A 42 7.87 -5.55 0.99
C LEU A 42 7.71 -5.72 2.51
N ILE A 43 8.84 -5.76 3.21
CA ILE A 43 8.86 -5.89 4.67
C ILE A 43 8.41 -4.58 5.32
N VAL A 44 7.25 -4.61 5.97
CA VAL A 44 6.65 -3.46 6.67
C VAL A 44 6.28 -3.88 8.09
N VAL A 45 6.59 -3.01 9.05
CA VAL A 45 6.22 -3.20 10.46
C VAL A 45 4.96 -2.40 10.80
N GLU A 46 4.26 -2.81 11.85
CA GLU A 46 3.03 -2.17 12.33
C GLU A 46 3.19 -0.65 12.54
N GLY A 47 4.30 -0.22 13.14
CA GLY A 47 4.59 1.20 13.37
C GLY A 47 4.69 2.04 12.09
N THR A 48 4.80 1.42 10.92
CA THR A 48 4.72 2.08 9.61
C THR A 48 3.31 1.97 9.00
N LEU A 49 2.67 0.81 9.12
CA LEU A 49 1.36 0.57 8.51
C LEU A 49 0.23 1.34 9.20
N TYR A 50 0.14 1.33 10.53
CA TYR A 50 -1.00 1.96 11.24
C TYR A 50 -1.09 3.48 11.00
N PRO A 51 0.01 4.25 11.04
CA PRO A 51 -0.03 5.67 10.67
C PRO A 51 -0.47 5.90 9.21
N LEU A 52 -0.05 5.03 8.29
CA LEU A 52 -0.48 5.09 6.89
C LEU A 52 -1.99 4.85 6.76
N LEU A 53 -2.52 3.78 7.36
CA LEU A 53 -3.96 3.49 7.35
C LEU A 53 -4.77 4.64 7.96
N THR A 54 -4.28 5.24 9.04
CA THR A 54 -4.90 6.42 9.66
C THR A 54 -4.93 7.61 8.71
N ARG A 55 -3.80 7.89 8.03
CA ARG A 55 -3.72 8.98 7.05
C ARG A 55 -4.65 8.76 5.86
N LEU A 56 -4.72 7.54 5.33
CA LEU A 56 -5.59 7.20 4.21
C LEU A 56 -7.07 7.27 4.57
N LYS A 57 -7.44 6.84 5.78
CA LYS A 57 -8.81 7.03 6.30
C LYS A 57 -9.14 8.53 6.45
N ASN A 58 -8.24 9.31 7.03
CA ASN A 58 -8.47 10.74 7.22
C ASN A 58 -8.53 11.51 5.90
N ALA A 59 -7.92 10.98 4.83
CA ALA A 59 -8.05 11.48 3.47
C ALA A 59 -9.29 10.93 2.73
N GLU A 60 -10.18 10.22 3.44
CA GLU A 60 -11.40 9.61 2.91
C GLU A 60 -11.17 8.58 1.78
N LEU A 61 -9.94 8.06 1.66
CA LEU A 61 -9.58 7.03 0.68
C LEU A 61 -9.88 5.62 1.18
N LEU A 62 -9.90 5.44 2.50
CA LEU A 62 -10.26 4.19 3.17
C LEU A 62 -11.39 4.42 4.17
N ASP A 63 -12.20 3.39 4.38
CA ASP A 63 -12.99 3.24 5.58
C ASP A 63 -12.67 1.92 6.29
N TYR A 64 -13.30 1.66 7.43
CA TYR A 64 -13.24 0.37 8.08
C TYR A 64 -14.56 -0.01 8.74
N ARG A 65 -14.81 -1.32 8.77
CA ARG A 65 -15.83 -1.93 9.63
C ARG A 65 -15.20 -2.73 10.75
N TRP A 66 -15.90 -2.81 11.87
CA TRP A 66 -15.52 -3.71 12.95
C TRP A 66 -16.09 -5.10 12.68
N GLU A 67 -15.29 -6.12 12.93
CA GLU A 67 -15.70 -7.52 12.87
C GLU A 67 -15.27 -8.21 14.17
N GLU A 68 -16.19 -8.95 14.78
CA GLU A 68 -15.88 -9.75 15.96
C GLU A 68 -14.88 -10.85 15.60
N SER A 69 -13.89 -11.06 16.45
CA SER A 69 -12.92 -12.13 16.30
C SER A 69 -13.33 -13.30 17.18
N SER A 70 -13.29 -14.51 16.65
CA SER A 70 -13.62 -15.74 17.40
C SER A 70 -12.68 -16.03 18.58
N ALA A 71 -11.48 -15.43 18.58
CA ALA A 71 -10.45 -15.69 19.58
C ALA A 71 -9.67 -14.43 20.04
N GLY A 72 -10.29 -13.25 20.01
CA GLY A 72 -9.58 -12.03 20.40
C GLY A 72 -10.41 -10.75 20.31
N PRO A 73 -9.77 -9.57 20.44
CA PRO A 73 -10.46 -8.30 20.30
C PRO A 73 -11.05 -8.15 18.88
N PRO A 74 -12.11 -7.33 18.72
CA PRO A 74 -12.65 -6.99 17.42
C PRO A 74 -11.57 -6.47 16.47
N ARG A 75 -11.65 -6.89 15.21
CA ARG A 75 -10.71 -6.50 14.14
C ARG A 75 -11.32 -5.38 13.31
N LYS A 76 -10.48 -4.47 12.84
CA LYS A 76 -10.86 -3.49 11.82
C LYS A 76 -10.51 -4.07 10.46
N TYR A 77 -11.52 -4.30 9.64
CA TYR A 77 -11.34 -4.62 8.22
C TYR A 77 -11.43 -3.31 7.45
N TYR A 78 -10.35 -2.99 6.74
CA TYR A 78 -10.26 -1.79 5.93
C TYR A 78 -10.74 -2.08 4.51
N GLU A 79 -11.37 -1.08 3.89
CA GLU A 79 -11.87 -1.14 2.52
C GLU A 79 -11.61 0.19 1.78
N LEU A 80 -11.54 0.13 0.45
CA LEU A 80 -11.49 1.34 -0.38
C LEU A 80 -12.86 2.02 -0.39
N THR A 81 -12.86 3.34 -0.20
CA THR A 81 -14.04 4.16 -0.52
C THR A 81 -14.11 4.40 -2.03
N LYS A 82 -15.21 5.00 -2.51
CA LYS A 82 -15.30 5.44 -3.90
C LYS A 82 -14.16 6.42 -4.30
N PRO A 83 -13.86 7.49 -3.53
CA PRO A 83 -12.66 8.31 -3.77
C PRO A 83 -11.36 7.51 -3.75
N GLY A 84 -11.24 6.51 -2.88
CA GLY A 84 -10.09 5.60 -2.81
C GLY A 84 -9.86 4.81 -4.11
N VAL A 85 -10.93 4.31 -4.72
CA VAL A 85 -10.86 3.59 -6.01
C VAL A 85 -10.45 4.51 -7.15
N GLU A 86 -10.99 5.73 -7.19
CA GLU A 86 -10.63 6.75 -8.20
C GLU A 86 -9.14 7.11 -8.07
N PHE A 87 -8.69 7.39 -6.85
CA PHE A 87 -7.28 7.71 -6.58
C PHE A 87 -6.33 6.53 -6.89
N LEU A 88 -6.71 5.29 -6.56
CA LEU A 88 -5.93 4.11 -6.94
C LEU A 88 -5.78 3.99 -8.46
N THR A 89 -6.83 4.34 -9.21
CA THR A 89 -6.78 4.31 -10.69
C THR A 89 -5.74 5.29 -11.22
N GLU A 90 -5.67 6.50 -10.65
CA GLU A 90 -4.64 7.49 -10.98
C GLU A 90 -3.23 6.98 -10.63
N LEU A 91 -3.04 6.44 -9.42
CA LEU A 91 -1.76 5.88 -9.00
C LEU A 91 -1.29 4.73 -9.90
N LYS A 92 -2.22 3.87 -10.36
CA LYS A 92 -1.91 2.78 -11.28
C LYS A 92 -1.40 3.30 -12.62
N LEU A 93 -1.99 4.38 -13.15
CA LEU A 93 -1.50 5.05 -14.36
C LEU A 93 -0.11 5.65 -14.14
N THR A 94 0.08 6.39 -13.04
CA THR A 94 1.38 6.99 -12.68
C THR A 94 2.48 5.93 -12.54
N TRP A 95 2.18 4.82 -11.85
CA TRP A 95 3.12 3.71 -11.70
C TRP A 95 3.46 3.06 -13.05
N GLY A 96 2.47 2.85 -13.92
CA GLY A 96 2.68 2.30 -15.26
C GLY A 96 3.64 3.16 -16.09
N VAL A 97 3.45 4.48 -16.09
CA VAL A 97 4.34 5.43 -16.80
C VAL A 97 5.74 5.41 -16.20
N LEU A 98 5.87 5.47 -14.87
CA LEU A 98 7.16 5.52 -14.18
C LEU A 98 7.97 4.22 -14.38
N SER A 99 7.34 3.07 -14.14
CA SER A 99 7.99 1.77 -14.28
C SER A 99 8.42 1.51 -15.72
N ASN A 100 7.59 1.87 -16.71
CA ASN A 100 7.98 1.77 -18.11
C ASN A 100 9.17 2.68 -18.44
N ALA A 101 9.19 3.93 -17.97
CA ALA A 101 10.32 4.83 -18.19
C ALA A 101 11.63 4.29 -17.59
N VAL A 102 11.59 3.76 -16.36
CA VAL A 102 12.75 3.14 -15.71
C VAL A 102 13.23 1.91 -16.49
N ASN A 103 12.32 0.99 -16.82
CA ASN A 103 12.66 -0.21 -17.59
C ASN A 103 13.23 0.12 -18.97
N GLN A 104 12.72 1.16 -19.64
CA GLN A 104 13.27 1.61 -20.91
C GLN A 104 14.71 2.11 -20.77
N LEU A 105 15.03 2.84 -19.70
CA LEU A 105 16.39 3.34 -19.45
C LEU A 105 17.37 2.22 -19.07
N GLU A 106 16.93 1.21 -18.31
CA GLU A 106 17.75 0.06 -17.93
C GLU A 106 18.04 -0.87 -19.11
N ASN A 107 17.06 -1.07 -20.00
CA ASN A 107 17.18 -1.98 -21.14
C ASN A 107 17.69 -1.31 -22.42
N LYS A 108 17.94 0.00 -22.42
CA LYS A 108 18.56 0.67 -23.56
C LYS A 108 20.05 0.34 -23.57
N SER A 109 20.46 -0.58 -24.44
CA SER A 109 21.86 -0.68 -24.83
C SER A 109 22.24 0.63 -25.53
N LEU A 110 23.21 1.35 -24.98
CA LEU A 110 23.85 2.48 -25.65
C LEU A 110 24.67 2.00 -26.85
#